data_AF-A0A7S4FY57-F1
#
_entry.id   AF-A0A7S4FY57-F1
#
_cell.length_a   1.000
_cell.length_b   1.000
_cell.length_c   1.000
_cell.angle_alpha   90.00
_cell.angle_beta   90.00
_cell.angle_gamma   90.00
#
_symmetry.space_group_name_H-M   'P 1'
#
loop_
_entity.id
_entity.type
_entity.pdbx_description
1 polymer ?
#
loop_
_entity_poly.entity_id
_entity_poly.type
_entity_poly.pdbx_seq_one_letter_code
_entity_poly.pdbx_strand_id
1 'polypeptide(L)'
;MGAPVEYRSMDGSGNNKAHPTRGTKGELFLRQLYGAPRYHTSDGSIVPDLPNPRDISNSLNANNKKQLNPRRLNDAHTVWGQFIDHDFTLTPDNVSEPLNIAVPKCDVFLDPDCTGTQTLGFSRSNYKIFNGTREQINQVSAYLDASMVYGSDPERAAALRTFVKGKLLIDELCG
;
A
#
# COMPACT_ATOMS: atom_id res chain seq x y z
N MET A 1 27.10 -33.63 -11.43
CA MET A 1 25.78 -33.08 -11.05
C MET A 1 26.02 -31.62 -10.68
N GLY A 2 25.41 -30.67 -11.39
CA GLY A 2 25.54 -29.24 -11.06
C GLY A 2 24.89 -28.96 -9.71
N ALA A 3 25.38 -27.94 -9.00
CA ALA A 3 24.72 -27.47 -7.79
C ALA A 3 23.24 -27.17 -8.08
N PRO A 4 22.32 -27.47 -7.14
CA PRO A 4 20.91 -27.11 -7.31
C PRO A 4 20.79 -25.60 -7.56
N VAL A 5 19.94 -25.23 -8.53
CA VAL A 5 19.64 -23.82 -8.81
C VAL A 5 18.82 -23.27 -7.65
N GLU A 6 19.30 -22.18 -7.06
CA GLU A 6 18.59 -21.44 -6.02
C GLU A 6 17.48 -20.58 -6.66
N TYR A 7 16.26 -20.71 -6.15
CA TYR A 7 15.14 -19.85 -6.50
C TYR A 7 14.79 -18.96 -5.31
N ARG A 8 14.22 -17.79 -5.56
CA ARG A 8 13.74 -16.90 -4.49
C ARG A 8 12.69 -17.59 -3.62
N SER A 9 12.62 -17.18 -2.37
CA SER A 9 11.47 -17.44 -1.51
C SER A 9 10.27 -16.59 -1.94
N MET A 10 9.06 -17.03 -1.58
CA MET A 10 7.83 -16.31 -1.90
C MET A 10 7.62 -15.10 -1.00
N ASP A 11 8.16 -15.13 0.22
CA ASP A 11 8.03 -14.04 1.20
C ASP A 11 9.18 -13.03 1.16
N GLY A 12 10.20 -13.25 0.31
CA GLY A 12 11.39 -12.40 0.19
C GLY A 12 12.55 -12.77 1.12
N SER A 13 12.42 -13.80 1.95
CA SER A 13 13.44 -14.23 2.91
C SER A 13 14.71 -14.77 2.24
N GLY A 14 15.85 -14.57 2.88
CA GLY A 14 17.14 -15.08 2.42
C GLY A 14 17.80 -14.28 1.30
N ASN A 15 17.14 -13.26 0.74
CA ASN A 15 17.69 -12.44 -0.34
C ASN A 15 18.98 -11.71 0.10
N ASN A 16 19.01 -11.18 1.33
CA ASN A 16 20.22 -10.66 1.94
C ASN A 16 20.88 -11.72 2.84
N LYS A 17 22.06 -12.22 2.46
CA LYS A 17 22.77 -13.30 3.17
C LYS A 17 23.14 -12.94 4.62
N ALA A 18 23.47 -11.68 4.90
CA ALA A 18 23.85 -11.23 6.24
C ALA A 18 22.64 -10.90 7.11
N HIS A 19 21.52 -10.52 6.49
CA HIS A 19 20.28 -10.16 7.17
C HIS A 19 19.07 -10.81 6.47
N PRO A 20 18.84 -12.11 6.67
CA PRO A 20 17.88 -12.89 5.88
C PRO A 20 16.43 -12.40 5.93
N THR A 21 16.06 -11.60 6.92
CA THR A 21 14.71 -11.04 7.08
C THR A 21 14.52 -9.69 6.38
N ARG A 22 15.57 -9.07 5.83
CA ARG A 22 15.39 -7.76 5.17
C ARG A 22 14.45 -7.90 3.98
N GLY A 23 13.44 -7.04 3.93
CA GLY A 23 12.48 -6.98 2.84
C GLY A 23 11.49 -8.14 2.81
N THR A 24 11.40 -8.95 3.88
CA THR A 24 10.38 -10.00 3.94
C THR A 24 8.99 -9.41 4.17
N LYS A 25 7.96 -10.13 3.72
CA LYS A 25 6.57 -9.85 4.09
C LYS A 25 6.45 -9.72 5.62
N GLY A 26 5.77 -8.67 6.06
CA GLY A 26 5.51 -8.40 7.49
C GLY A 26 6.60 -7.59 8.21
N GLU A 27 7.64 -7.15 7.50
CA GLU A 27 8.66 -6.24 8.03
C GLU A 27 8.16 -4.80 8.12
N LEU A 28 8.86 -4.00 8.95
CA LEU A 28 8.61 -2.57 9.07
C LEU A 28 9.09 -1.82 7.85
N PHE A 29 8.39 -0.74 7.48
CA PHE A 29 8.92 0.21 6.51
C PHE A 29 10.17 0.92 7.03
N LEU A 30 11.08 1.27 6.11
CA LEU A 30 12.21 2.15 6.43
C LEU A 30 11.73 3.59 6.60
N ARG A 31 12.31 4.31 7.56
CA ARG A 31 12.12 5.75 7.75
C ARG A 31 13.34 6.51 7.23
N GLN A 32 13.16 7.35 6.21
CA GLN A 32 14.25 8.18 5.69
C GLN A 32 14.55 9.39 6.60
N LEU A 33 13.54 9.91 7.28
CA LEU A 33 13.70 10.97 8.26
C LEU A 33 13.71 10.36 9.66
N TYR A 34 14.79 10.62 10.40
CA TYR A 34 14.93 10.20 11.80
C TYR A 34 14.24 11.21 12.73
N GLY A 35 13.51 10.71 13.72
CA GLY A 35 12.85 11.51 14.76
C GLY A 35 11.34 11.30 14.84
N ALA A 36 10.71 11.87 15.88
CA ALA A 36 9.25 11.83 16.03
C ALA A 36 8.58 12.54 14.84
N PRO A 37 7.68 11.88 14.11
CA PRO A 37 6.99 12.49 12.99
C PRO A 37 6.23 13.74 13.45
N ARG A 38 6.42 14.88 12.78
CA ARG A 38 5.78 16.15 13.20
C ARG A 38 4.27 16.19 12.99
N TYR A 39 3.71 15.16 12.36
CA TYR A 39 2.29 15.04 12.05
C TYR A 39 1.56 14.03 12.94
N HIS A 40 2.28 13.25 13.75
CA HIS A 40 1.66 12.39 14.77
C HIS A 40 2.55 12.16 15.99
N THR A 41 1.93 11.97 17.15
CA THR A 41 2.60 11.52 18.38
C THR A 41 3.05 10.06 18.24
N SER A 42 3.88 9.55 19.15
CA SER A 42 4.45 8.19 19.06
C SER A 42 3.41 7.06 19.07
N ASP A 43 2.23 7.29 19.64
CA ASP A 43 1.05 6.42 19.60
C ASP A 43 0.25 6.52 18.28
N GLY A 44 0.63 7.45 17.42
CA GLY A 44 -0.03 7.74 16.16
C GLY A 44 -1.08 8.86 16.21
N SER A 45 -1.43 9.44 17.35
CA SER A 45 -2.45 10.51 17.36
C SER A 45 -2.01 11.67 16.46
N ILE A 46 -2.89 12.16 15.59
CA ILE A 46 -2.56 13.30 14.70
C ILE A 46 -2.25 14.50 15.59
N VAL A 47 -1.19 15.24 15.28
CA VAL A 47 -0.92 16.49 16.00
C VAL A 47 -2.08 17.47 15.81
N PRO A 48 -2.41 18.28 16.83
CA PRO A 48 -3.43 19.32 16.70
C PRO A 48 -3.14 20.30 15.55
N ASP A 49 -4.19 20.97 15.08
CA ASP A 49 -4.13 22.13 14.17
C ASP A 49 -3.60 21.86 12.75
N LEU A 50 -3.64 20.62 12.27
CA LEU A 50 -3.45 20.35 10.83
C LEU A 50 -4.74 20.65 10.03
N PRO A 51 -4.62 21.17 8.79
CA PRO A 51 -5.80 21.40 7.95
C PRO A 51 -6.52 20.09 7.64
N ASN A 52 -7.84 20.18 7.47
CA ASN A 52 -8.66 19.03 7.10
C ASN A 52 -8.22 18.45 5.73
N PRO A 53 -8.05 17.12 5.59
CA PRO A 53 -7.61 16.51 4.33
C PRO A 53 -8.50 16.81 3.13
N ARG A 54 -9.82 16.94 3.34
CA ARG A 54 -10.78 17.29 2.28
C ARG A 54 -10.65 18.77 1.87
N ASP A 55 -10.42 19.68 2.82
CA ASP A 55 -10.12 21.08 2.50
C ASP A 55 -8.85 21.21 1.66
N ILE A 56 -7.80 20.46 2.00
CA ILE A 56 -6.55 20.39 1.21
C ILE A 56 -6.85 19.86 -0.19
N SER A 57 -7.62 18.77 -0.31
CA SER A 57 -7.99 18.18 -1.59
C SER A 57 -8.78 19.16 -2.48
N ASN A 58 -9.76 19.86 -1.90
CA ASN A 58 -10.53 20.89 -2.60
C ASN A 58 -9.65 22.06 -3.03
N SER A 59 -8.68 22.46 -2.22
CA SER A 59 -7.80 23.61 -2.52
C SER A 59 -6.74 23.29 -3.59
N LEU A 60 -6.23 22.06 -3.62
CA LEU A 60 -5.10 21.69 -4.49
C LEU A 60 -5.51 20.89 -5.73
N ASN A 61 -6.53 20.04 -5.63
CA ASN A 61 -6.88 19.04 -6.65
C ASN A 61 -8.22 19.29 -7.35
N ALA A 62 -8.97 20.35 -7.03
CA ALA A 62 -10.28 20.63 -7.63
C ALA A 62 -10.23 21.05 -9.11
N ASN A 63 -9.08 20.98 -9.77
CA ASN A 63 -8.91 21.40 -11.16
C ASN A 63 -9.38 20.32 -12.14
N ASN A 64 -10.52 20.57 -12.79
CA ASN A 64 -11.09 19.68 -13.81
C ASN A 64 -10.56 19.91 -15.23
N LYS A 65 -9.45 20.65 -15.39
CA LYS A 65 -8.85 20.87 -16.71
C LYS A 65 -8.22 19.57 -17.20
N LYS A 66 -8.62 19.12 -18.39
CA LYS A 66 -7.90 18.09 -19.13
C LYS A 66 -6.53 18.64 -19.51
N GLN A 67 -5.48 18.15 -18.86
CA GLN A 67 -4.11 18.46 -19.20
C GLN A 67 -3.47 17.22 -19.79
N LEU A 68 -2.94 17.35 -21.01
CA LEU A 68 -2.14 16.29 -21.61
C LEU A 68 -0.81 16.19 -20.87
N ASN A 69 -0.33 14.97 -20.69
CA ASN A 69 0.98 14.74 -20.10
C ASN A 69 2.06 15.39 -21.00
N PRO A 70 2.88 16.33 -20.49
CA PRO A 70 3.87 17.04 -21.31
C PRO A 70 4.98 16.12 -21.84
N ARG A 71 5.17 14.95 -21.21
CA ARG A 71 6.10 13.90 -21.66
C ARG A 71 5.47 12.92 -22.65
N ARG A 72 4.21 13.13 -23.05
CA ARG A 72 3.46 12.30 -24.02
C ARG A 72 3.36 10.82 -23.61
N LEU A 73 3.22 10.57 -22.32
CA LEU A 73 2.97 9.23 -21.78
C LEU A 73 1.51 8.84 -22.03
N ASN A 74 1.29 7.54 -22.28
CA ASN A 74 -0.05 6.96 -22.39
C ASN A 74 -0.51 6.40 -21.02
N ASP A 75 -1.78 6.00 -20.95
CA ASP A 75 -2.37 5.52 -19.70
C ASP A 75 -1.72 4.22 -19.19
N ALA A 76 -1.16 3.41 -20.09
CA ALA A 76 -0.44 2.19 -19.72
C ALA A 76 0.78 2.48 -18.82
N HIS A 77 1.40 3.67 -18.94
CA HIS A 77 2.47 4.08 -18.05
C HIS A 77 1.99 4.16 -16.58
N THR A 78 0.84 4.79 -16.34
CA THR A 78 0.27 4.94 -15.00
C THR A 78 -0.16 3.60 -14.43
N VAL A 79 -0.84 2.78 -15.24
CA VAL A 79 -1.30 1.44 -14.83
C VAL A 79 -0.12 0.52 -14.54
N TRP A 80 0.95 0.59 -15.33
CA TRP A 80 2.17 -0.17 -15.06
C TRP A 80 2.85 0.29 -13.77
N GLY A 81 2.85 1.59 -13.48
CA GLY A 81 3.30 2.11 -12.19
C GLY A 81 2.55 1.52 -11.00
N GLN A 82 1.22 1.46 -11.07
CA GLN A 82 0.38 0.80 -10.05
C GLN A 82 0.68 -0.71 -9.95
N PHE A 83 0.85 -1.38 -11.09
CA PHE A 83 1.17 -2.81 -11.10
C PHE A 83 2.51 -3.11 -10.40
N ILE A 84 3.52 -2.25 -10.62
CA ILE A 84 4.80 -2.34 -9.91
C ILE A 84 4.61 -2.00 -8.41
N ASP A 85 3.87 -0.96 -8.05
CA ASP A 85 3.60 -0.58 -6.65
C ASP A 85 3.08 -1.76 -5.81
N HIS A 86 2.16 -2.53 -6.40
CA HIS A 86 1.58 -3.73 -5.79
C HIS A 86 2.57 -4.89 -5.62
N ASP A 87 3.78 -4.80 -6.19
CA ASP A 87 4.83 -5.81 -6.07
C ASP A 87 5.71 -5.61 -4.84
N PHE A 88 5.83 -4.37 -4.35
CA PHE A 88 6.81 -4.03 -3.32
C PHE A 88 6.22 -3.30 -2.11
N THR A 89 4.97 -2.81 -2.17
CA THR A 89 4.29 -2.25 -0.99
C THR A 89 2.83 -2.64 -0.87
N LEU A 90 2.43 -2.96 0.36
CA LEU A 90 1.04 -3.08 0.76
C LEU A 90 0.90 -2.69 2.23
N THR A 91 0.11 -1.67 2.50
CA THR A 91 -0.15 -1.20 3.86
C THR A 91 -1.61 -1.51 4.22
N PRO A 92 -1.89 -2.61 4.93
CA PRO A 92 -3.26 -3.02 5.21
C PRO A 92 -3.92 -2.10 6.25
N ASP A 93 -5.24 -1.99 6.16
CA ASP A 93 -6.04 -1.25 7.12
C ASP A 93 -6.18 -1.99 8.46
N ASN A 94 -6.23 -1.20 9.53
CA ASN A 94 -6.68 -1.58 10.86
C ASN A 94 -8.09 -1.02 11.08
N VAL A 95 -9.11 -1.81 10.72
CA VAL A 95 -10.53 -1.41 10.82
C VAL A 95 -10.97 -1.12 12.26
N SER A 96 -10.22 -1.55 13.27
CA SER A 96 -10.48 -1.25 14.68
C SER A 96 -10.03 0.16 15.08
N GLU A 97 -9.30 0.88 14.22
CA GLU A 97 -8.88 2.26 14.43
C GLU A 97 -9.41 3.16 13.31
N PRO A 98 -10.72 3.49 13.31
CA PRO A 98 -11.26 4.46 12.37
C PRO A 98 -10.67 5.85 12.64
N LEU A 99 -10.43 6.59 11.56
CA LEU A 99 -9.97 7.96 11.57
C LEU A 99 -10.70 8.72 10.45
N ASN A 100 -12.03 8.76 10.57
CA ASN A 100 -12.91 9.34 9.56
C ASN A 100 -12.50 10.78 9.24
N ILE A 101 -12.58 11.13 7.95
CA ILE A 101 -12.27 12.47 7.47
C ILE A 101 -13.58 13.26 7.49
N ALA A 102 -13.63 14.33 8.28
CA ALA A 102 -14.78 15.23 8.29
C ALA A 102 -14.93 15.89 6.92
N VAL A 103 -16.14 15.86 6.36
CA VAL A 103 -16.45 16.56 5.12
C VAL A 103 -16.82 18.00 5.48
N PRO A 104 -16.23 19.03 4.81
CA PRO A 104 -16.60 20.41 5.02
C PRO A 104 -18.09 20.63 4.77
N LYS A 105 -18.75 21.42 5.63
CA LYS A 105 -20.15 21.76 5.43
C LYS A 105 -20.34 22.40 4.06
N CYS A 106 -21.40 21.99 3.35
CA CYS A 106 -21.68 22.45 1.99
C CYS A 106 -20.62 22.02 0.95
N ASP A 107 -19.83 20.97 1.22
CA ASP A 107 -18.98 20.38 0.18
C ASP A 107 -19.85 19.96 -1.01
N VAL A 108 -19.57 20.54 -2.18
CA VAL A 108 -20.44 20.44 -3.36
C VAL A 108 -20.63 19.02 -3.88
N PHE A 109 -19.76 18.07 -3.49
CA PHE A 109 -19.84 16.68 -3.91
C PHE A 109 -20.33 15.75 -2.79
N LEU A 110 -19.91 16.02 -1.55
CA LEU A 110 -20.05 15.07 -0.45
C LEU A 110 -21.01 15.53 0.66
N ASP A 111 -21.37 16.81 0.69
CA ASP A 111 -22.39 17.40 1.58
C ASP A 111 -23.21 18.49 0.86
N PRO A 112 -23.89 18.19 -0.26
CA PRO A 112 -24.61 19.19 -1.05
C PRO A 112 -25.77 19.84 -0.29
N ASP A 113 -26.34 19.16 0.69
CA ASP A 113 -27.44 19.65 1.53
C ASP A 113 -26.95 20.48 2.74
N CYS A 114 -25.65 20.78 2.81
CA CYS A 114 -25.06 21.60 3.88
C CYS A 114 -25.36 21.08 5.30
N THR A 115 -25.41 19.77 5.50
CA THR A 115 -25.74 19.17 6.80
C THR A 115 -24.64 19.43 7.83
N GLY A 116 -23.37 19.47 7.38
CA GLY A 116 -22.20 19.57 8.25
C GLY A 116 -21.93 18.32 9.09
N THR A 117 -22.59 17.19 8.81
CA THR A 117 -22.44 15.93 9.56
C THR A 117 -21.77 14.82 8.75
N GLN A 118 -21.49 15.06 7.47
CA GLN A 118 -20.96 14.07 6.55
C GLN A 118 -19.49 13.74 6.88
N THR A 119 -19.13 12.47 6.70
CA THR A 119 -17.75 11.99 6.88
C THR A 119 -17.38 10.99 5.79
N LEU A 120 -16.10 10.92 5.45
CA LEU A 120 -15.53 9.85 4.64
C LEU A 120 -14.93 8.79 5.55
N GLY A 121 -15.29 7.54 5.32
CA GLY A 121 -14.72 6.40 6.03
C GLY A 121 -13.23 6.26 5.72
N PHE A 122 -12.41 6.23 6.76
CA PHE A 122 -10.97 5.97 6.67
C PHE A 122 -10.55 5.21 7.93
N SER A 123 -9.70 4.20 7.76
CA SER A 123 -9.10 3.47 8.87
C SER A 123 -7.60 3.65 8.83
N ARG A 124 -7.00 3.68 10.01
CA ARG A 124 -5.54 3.72 10.14
C ARG A 124 -4.94 2.42 9.62
N SER A 125 -3.69 2.46 9.19
CA SER A 125 -2.96 1.25 8.81
C SER A 125 -2.60 0.36 10.01
N ASN A 126 -2.42 -0.95 9.78
CA ASN A 126 -1.80 -1.83 10.77
C ASN A 126 -0.37 -1.39 11.10
N TYR A 127 0.06 -1.73 12.31
CA TYR A 127 1.32 -1.30 12.86
C TYR A 127 1.91 -2.32 13.82
N LYS A 128 3.20 -2.16 14.11
CA LYS A 128 3.89 -2.74 15.27
C LYS A 128 4.48 -1.61 16.10
N ILE A 129 4.69 -1.84 17.39
CA ILE A 129 5.47 -0.95 18.23
C ILE A 129 6.94 -1.35 18.10
N PHE A 130 7.78 -0.43 17.67
CA PHE A 130 9.23 -0.60 17.57
C PHE A 130 9.92 0.55 18.30
N ASN A 131 10.77 0.22 19.28
CA ASN A 131 11.43 1.21 20.15
C ASN A 131 10.45 2.24 20.75
N GLY A 132 9.26 1.79 21.18
CA GLY A 132 8.24 2.65 21.78
C GLY A 132 7.47 3.56 20.81
N THR A 133 7.70 3.42 19.50
CA THR A 133 7.01 4.19 18.45
C THR A 133 6.21 3.28 17.54
N ARG A 134 5.05 3.75 17.10
CA ARG A 134 4.21 3.09 16.09
C ARG A 134 4.89 3.10 14.72
N GLU A 135 5.05 1.91 14.13
CA GLU A 135 5.62 1.71 12.80
C GLU A 135 4.70 0.88 11.90
N GLN A 136 4.52 1.31 10.65
CA GLN A 136 3.69 0.59 9.68
C GLN A 136 4.42 -0.64 9.12
N ILE A 137 3.63 -1.63 8.74
CA ILE A 137 4.11 -2.93 8.26
C ILE A 137 3.86 -3.03 6.77
N ASN A 138 4.84 -3.52 6.02
CA ASN A 138 4.64 -3.93 4.64
C ASN A 138 4.12 -5.38 4.59
N GLN A 139 2.96 -5.63 3.97
CA GLN A 139 2.36 -6.97 3.88
C GLN A 139 2.70 -7.74 2.61
N VAL A 140 3.65 -7.24 1.81
CA VAL A 140 4.24 -7.96 0.68
C VAL A 140 5.77 -7.95 0.82
N SER A 141 6.47 -8.73 0.00
CA SER A 141 7.94 -8.62 -0.08
C SER A 141 8.31 -7.22 -0.55
N ALA A 142 9.44 -6.67 -0.08
CA ALA A 142 9.89 -5.33 -0.48
C ALA A 142 10.70 -5.33 -1.78
N TYR A 143 10.78 -6.47 -2.46
CA TYR A 143 11.58 -6.69 -3.66
C TYR A 143 10.69 -6.61 -4.90
N LEU A 144 11.26 -6.17 -6.03
CA LEU A 144 10.63 -6.35 -7.34
C LEU A 144 10.83 -7.79 -7.79
N ASP A 145 9.97 -8.68 -7.29
CA ASP A 145 10.10 -10.12 -7.46
C ASP A 145 8.87 -10.78 -8.11
N ALA A 146 7.92 -9.96 -8.56
CA ALA A 146 6.64 -10.38 -9.12
C ALA A 146 5.70 -11.08 -8.10
N SER A 147 5.79 -10.75 -6.82
CA SER A 147 4.83 -11.13 -5.79
C SER A 147 3.40 -10.70 -6.10
N MET A 148 3.17 -9.64 -6.88
CA MET A 148 1.81 -9.30 -7.36
C MET A 148 1.22 -10.35 -8.30
N VAL A 149 2.07 -11.17 -8.95
CA VAL A 149 1.68 -12.29 -9.82
C VAL A 149 1.68 -13.61 -9.06
N TYR A 150 2.72 -13.87 -8.26
CA TYR A 150 2.98 -15.18 -7.67
C TYR A 150 2.59 -15.29 -6.19
N GLY A 151 2.18 -14.19 -5.55
CA GLY A 151 1.93 -14.10 -4.12
C GLY A 151 3.20 -13.75 -3.32
N SER A 152 2.97 -13.28 -2.08
CA SER A 152 4.02 -12.91 -1.12
C SER A 152 4.16 -13.90 0.04
N ASP A 153 3.55 -15.09 -0.07
CA ASP A 153 3.69 -16.19 0.87
C ASP A 153 3.48 -17.54 0.17
N PRO A 154 4.07 -18.64 0.69
CA PRO A 154 3.98 -19.96 0.07
C PRO A 154 2.55 -20.47 -0.12
N GLU A 155 1.66 -20.19 0.83
CA GLU A 155 0.26 -20.61 0.80
C GLU A 155 -0.48 -19.98 -0.38
N ARG A 156 -0.34 -18.66 -0.58
CA ARG A 156 -0.92 -17.94 -1.72
C ARG A 156 -0.30 -18.40 -3.03
N ALA A 157 1.02 -18.60 -3.07
CA ALA A 157 1.70 -19.13 -4.26
C ALA A 157 1.18 -20.52 -4.65
N ALA A 158 0.97 -21.40 -3.68
CA ALA A 158 0.38 -22.71 -3.90
C ALA A 158 -1.06 -22.61 -4.41
N ALA A 159 -1.87 -21.74 -3.78
CA ALA A 159 -3.26 -21.53 -4.16
C ALA A 159 -3.45 -20.93 -5.56
N LEU A 160 -2.42 -20.31 -6.14
CA LEU A 160 -2.42 -19.76 -7.51
C LEU A 160 -1.97 -20.77 -8.58
N ARG A 161 -1.47 -21.95 -8.20
CA ARG A 161 -0.84 -22.91 -9.12
C ARG A 161 -1.73 -24.11 -9.41
N THR A 162 -1.64 -24.62 -10.63
CA THR A 162 -2.29 -25.89 -11.01
C THR A 162 -1.51 -27.11 -10.56
N PHE A 163 -0.21 -26.94 -10.27
CA PHE A 163 0.77 -28.02 -10.12
C PHE A 163 0.90 -28.95 -11.34
N VAL A 164 0.34 -28.55 -12.50
CA VAL A 164 0.41 -29.27 -13.77
C VAL A 164 1.25 -28.46 -14.76
N LYS A 165 2.35 -29.05 -15.22
CA LYS A 165 3.26 -28.44 -16.22
C LYS A 165 3.73 -27.02 -15.85
N GLY A 166 3.80 -26.69 -14.56
CA GLY A 166 4.28 -25.40 -14.07
C GLY A 166 3.34 -24.21 -14.34
N LYS A 167 2.03 -24.44 -14.50
CA LYS A 167 1.07 -23.37 -14.82
C LYS A 167 0.42 -22.74 -13.58
N LEU A 168 -0.01 -21.49 -13.75
CA LEU A 168 -0.96 -20.83 -12.85
C LEU A 168 -2.39 -21.26 -13.19
N LEU A 169 -3.26 -21.21 -12.19
CA LEU A 169 -4.70 -21.33 -12.38
C LEU A 169 -5.18 -20.18 -13.28
N ILE A 170 -6.08 -20.53 -14.18
CA ILE A 170 -6.82 -19.58 -15.02
C ILE A 170 -8.29 -19.92 -14.83
N ASP A 171 -9.15 -18.92 -14.93
CA ASP A 171 -10.57 -19.21 -15.11
C ASP A 171 -10.73 -19.86 -16.49
N GLU A 172 -11.47 -20.97 -16.56
CA GLU A 172 -11.86 -21.50 -17.86
C GLU A 172 -12.85 -20.50 -18.43
N LEU A 173 -12.42 -19.73 -19.43
CA LEU A 173 -13.33 -18.87 -20.19
C LEU A 173 -14.58 -19.70 -20.53
N CYS A 174 -15.74 -19.32 -19.98
CA CYS A 174 -17.01 -19.79 -20.52
C CYS A 174 -17.00 -19.46 -22.02
N GLY A 175 -16.79 -20.49 -22.84
CA GLY A 175 -16.96 -20.41 -24.29
C GLY A 175 -18.42 -20.33 -24.67
#